data_AF-A0A1H9XHD1-F1
#
_entry.id   AF-A0A1H9XHD1-F1
#
_cell.length_a   1.000
_cell.length_b   1.000
_cell.length_c   1.000
_cell.angle_alpha   90.00
_cell.angle_beta   90.00
_cell.angle_gamma   90.00
#
_symmetry.space_group_name_H-M   'P 1'
#
loop_
_entity.id
_entity.type
_entity.pdbx_description
1 polymer ?
#
loop_
_entity_poly.entity_id
_entity_poly.type
_entity_poly.pdbx_seq_one_letter_code
_entity_poly.pdbx_strand_id
1 'polypeptide(L)'
;MKTTKRENKSGTVRYLHLAHNEWDPVKGRAVPKVLFSFGREDDLDRDAVKRLVASLSRLLEPGEALASTAAGDLEFVSSVPFGGTYVLDHLWRRLQIDKIVGQVGQPKRGRRRDMPVTERVLFSMVANRALAPSSKLAAADWVT
;
A
#
# COMPACT_ATOMS: atom_id res chain seq x y z
N MET A 1 4.63 5.92 -22.19
CA MET A 1 3.80 6.80 -23.04
C MET A 1 4.54 7.05 -24.35
N LYS A 2 3.86 7.09 -25.51
CA LYS A 2 4.51 7.34 -26.80
C LYS A 2 3.75 8.40 -27.59
N THR A 3 4.48 9.33 -28.19
CA THR A 3 3.93 10.34 -29.10
C THR A 3 4.32 10.02 -30.53
N THR A 4 3.37 10.04 -31.46
CA THR A 4 3.64 9.96 -32.90
C THR A 4 3.32 11.30 -33.54
N LYS A 5 4.18 11.74 -34.47
CA LYS A 5 3.98 12.99 -35.20
C LYS A 5 3.51 12.68 -36.62
N ARG A 6 2.55 13.45 -37.11
CA ARG A 6 2.09 13.43 -38.50
C ARG A 6 2.10 14.85 -39.04
N GLU A 7 2.75 15.05 -40.18
CA GLU A 7 2.69 16.32 -40.91
C GLU A 7 1.53 16.30 -41.90
N ASN A 8 0.72 17.37 -41.88
CA ASN A 8 -0.35 17.62 -42.84
C ASN A 8 -0.17 19.03 -43.45
N LYS A 9 -0.91 19.34 -44.52
CA LYS A 9 -0.92 20.66 -45.18
C LYS A 9 -1.20 21.84 -44.24
N SER A 10 -1.87 21.61 -43.12
CA SER A 10 -2.25 22.61 -42.11
C SER A 10 -1.32 22.67 -40.89
N GLY A 11 -0.25 21.85 -40.84
CA GLY A 11 0.72 21.84 -39.74
C GLY A 11 1.03 20.45 -39.19
N THR A 12 1.88 20.40 -38.16
CA THR A 12 2.27 19.17 -37.46
C THR A 12 1.25 18.80 -36.39
N VAL A 13 0.67 17.60 -36.50
CA VAL A 13 -0.26 17.03 -35.51
C VAL A 13 0.45 15.95 -34.70
N ARG A 14 0.29 15.98 -33.38
CA ARG A 14 0.84 14.97 -32.46
C ARG A 14 -0.27 14.09 -31.91
N TYR A 15 -0.05 12.79 -31.90
CA TYR A 15 -0.96 11.80 -31.32
C TYR A 15 -0.33 11.15 -30.11
N LEU A 16 -1.17 10.85 -29.13
CA LEU A 16 -0.74 10.29 -27.86
C LEU A 16 -1.22 8.85 -27.69
N HIS A 17 -0.29 7.96 -27.31
CA HIS A 17 -0.55 6.54 -27.17
C HIS A 17 -0.06 5.98 -25.84
N LEU A 18 -0.87 5.08 -25.27
CA LEU A 18 -0.43 4.11 -24.28
C LEU A 18 0.19 2.93 -25.03
N ALA A 19 1.47 2.67 -24.78
CA ALA A 19 2.21 1.59 -25.44
C ALA A 19 2.98 0.78 -24.41
N HIS A 20 3.02 -0.53 -24.62
CA HIS A 20 3.83 -1.48 -23.88
C HIS A 20 4.86 -2.10 -24.84
N ASN A 21 6.11 -2.21 -24.41
CA ASN A 21 7.16 -2.80 -25.23
C ASN A 21 7.20 -4.32 -24.97
N GLU A 22 7.01 -5.11 -26.03
CA GLU A 22 7.12 -6.57 -25.99
C GLU A 22 8.40 -7.00 -26.73
N TRP A 23 9.08 -8.05 -26.26
CA TRP A 23 10.25 -8.59 -26.95
C TRP A 23 9.82 -9.34 -28.21
N ASP A 24 10.34 -8.94 -29.37
CA ASP A 24 10.14 -9.65 -30.63
C ASP A 24 11.36 -10.55 -30.91
N PRO A 25 11.25 -11.89 -30.75
CA PRO A 25 12.37 -12.80 -30.92
C PRO A 25 12.83 -12.92 -32.38
N VAL A 26 11.98 -12.57 -33.35
CA VAL A 26 12.33 -12.59 -34.78
C VAL A 26 13.15 -11.36 -35.16
N LYS A 27 12.80 -10.20 -34.61
CA LYS A 27 13.52 -8.94 -34.86
C LYS A 27 14.66 -8.68 -33.88
N GLY A 28 14.82 -9.52 -32.85
CA GLY A 28 15.85 -9.40 -31.83
C GLY A 28 15.81 -8.09 -31.04
N ARG A 29 14.64 -7.47 -30.91
CA ARG A 29 14.48 -6.18 -30.24
C ARG A 29 13.13 -6.02 -29.58
N ALA A 30 13.05 -5.14 -28.58
CA ALA A 30 11.79 -4.72 -28.00
C ALA A 30 11.01 -3.87 -29.01
N VAL A 31 9.78 -4.28 -29.33
CA VAL A 31 8.87 -3.58 -30.25
C VAL A 31 7.73 -2.96 -29.46
N PRO A 32 7.44 -1.66 -29.65
CA PRO A 32 6.33 -1.00 -28.98
C PRO A 32 4.99 -1.46 -29.57
N LYS A 33 4.15 -2.05 -28.73
CA LYS A 33 2.76 -2.40 -29.02
C LYS A 33 1.85 -1.33 -28.44
N VAL A 34 1.10 -0.67 -29.33
CA VAL A 34 0.12 0.35 -28.91
C VAL A 34 -1.09 -0.37 -28.33
N LEU A 35 -1.36 -0.15 -27.05
CA LEU A 35 -2.52 -0.69 -26.35
C LEU A 35 -3.75 0.21 -26.54
N PHE A 36 -3.54 1.53 -26.48
CA PHE A 36 -4.61 2.49 -26.61
C PHE A 36 -4.11 3.82 -27.22
N SER A 37 -4.95 4.47 -28.00
CA SER A 37 -4.70 5.79 -28.57
C SER A 37 -5.62 6.81 -27.93
N PHE A 38 -5.05 7.81 -27.27
CA PHE A 38 -5.81 8.92 -26.68
C PHE A 38 -6.25 9.97 -27.70
N GLY A 39 -5.84 9.83 -28.96
CA GLY A 39 -6.16 10.79 -30.01
C GLY A 39 -5.10 11.90 -30.12
N ARG A 40 -5.51 13.07 -30.60
CA ARG A 40 -4.63 14.23 -30.76
C ARG A 40 -4.22 14.74 -29.38
N GLU A 41 -2.94 15.04 -29.22
CA GLU A 41 -2.38 15.56 -27.97
C GLU A 41 -3.06 16.88 -27.56
N ASP A 42 -3.45 17.71 -28.53
CA ASP A 42 -4.09 19.01 -28.30
C ASP A 42 -5.55 18.90 -27.84
N ASP A 43 -6.25 17.81 -28.20
CA ASP A 43 -7.66 17.53 -27.86
C ASP A 43 -7.79 16.51 -26.72
N LEU A 44 -6.72 16.32 -25.94
CA LEU A 44 -6.69 15.31 -24.90
C LEU A 44 -7.66 15.63 -23.77
N ASP A 45 -8.63 14.75 -23.53
CA ASP A 45 -9.49 14.80 -22.35
C ASP A 45 -8.66 14.43 -21.09
N ARG A 46 -8.21 15.47 -20.39
CA ARG A 46 -7.42 15.34 -19.16
C ARG A 46 -8.21 14.69 -18.02
N ASP A 47 -9.53 14.85 -17.99
CA ASP A 47 -10.37 14.25 -16.95
C ASP A 47 -10.62 12.76 -17.21
N ALA A 48 -10.70 12.34 -18.47
CA ALA A 48 -10.61 10.92 -18.83
C ALA A 48 -9.28 10.30 -18.38
N VAL A 49 -8.15 10.98 -18.58
CA VAL A 49 -6.84 10.50 -18.12
C VAL A 49 -6.78 10.38 -16.59
N LYS A 50 -7.24 11.38 -15.84
CA LYS A 50 -7.31 11.31 -14.37
C LYS A 50 -8.15 10.13 -13.89
N ARG A 51 -9.31 9.88 -14.52
CA ARG A 51 -10.16 8.73 -14.21
C ARG A 51 -9.46 7.41 -14.50
N LEU A 52 -8.72 7.32 -15.60
CA LEU A 52 -7.92 6.14 -15.94
C LEU A 52 -6.83 5.89 -14.90
N VAL A 53 -6.08 6.93 -14.51
CA VAL A 53 -5.05 6.82 -13.45
C VAL A 53 -5.68 6.32 -12.16
N ALA A 54 -6.79 6.92 -11.71
CA ALA A 54 -7.49 6.48 -10.51
C ALA A 54 -7.98 5.02 -10.61
N SER A 55 -8.44 4.57 -11.78
CA SER A 55 -8.87 3.19 -12.00
C SER A 55 -7.70 2.21 -11.96
N LEU A 56 -6.55 2.58 -12.54
CA LEU A 56 -5.35 1.73 -12.55
C LEU A 56 -4.70 1.67 -11.16
N SER A 57 -4.65 2.77 -10.43
CA SER A 57 -4.13 2.80 -9.06
C SER A 57 -4.92 1.90 -8.09
N ARG A 58 -6.21 1.66 -8.34
CA ARG A 58 -7.02 0.70 -7.55
C ARG A 58 -6.62 -0.76 -7.71
N LEU A 59 -5.87 -1.08 -8.76
CA LEU A 59 -5.36 -2.44 -8.99
C LEU A 59 -4.06 -2.71 -8.22
N LEU A 60 -3.49 -1.69 -7.60
CA LEU A 60 -2.27 -1.77 -6.81
C LEU A 60 -2.63 -1.79 -5.33
N GLU A 61 -1.80 -2.45 -4.52
CA GLU A 61 -1.87 -2.27 -3.06
C GLU A 61 -1.67 -0.78 -2.73
N PRO A 62 -2.31 -0.23 -1.68
CA PRO A 62 -2.27 1.20 -1.40
C PRO A 62 -0.86 1.80 -1.31
N GLY A 63 0.10 1.00 -0.83
CA GLY A 63 1.51 1.39 -0.77
C GLY A 63 2.19 1.49 -2.14
N GLU A 64 1.90 0.56 -3.05
CA GLU A 64 2.43 0.57 -4.41
C GLU A 64 1.81 1.69 -5.26
N ALA A 65 0.52 1.96 -5.08
CA ALA A 65 -0.16 3.11 -5.68
C ALA A 65 0.48 4.44 -5.24
N LEU A 66 0.82 4.56 -3.95
CA LEU A 66 1.49 5.76 -3.43
C LEU A 66 2.92 5.87 -3.96
N ALA A 67 3.71 4.78 -3.92
CA ALA A 67 5.08 4.77 -4.43
C ALA A 67 5.16 5.15 -5.92
N SER A 68 4.18 4.72 -6.73
CA SER A 68 4.12 5.04 -8.17
C SER A 68 3.69 6.48 -8.49
N THR A 69 3.16 7.22 -7.51
CA THR A 69 2.66 8.59 -7.67
C THR A 69 3.37 9.62 -6.78
N ALA A 70 4.19 9.17 -5.83
CA ALA A 70 4.94 10.04 -4.93
C ALA A 70 5.95 10.91 -5.70
N ALA A 71 5.97 12.20 -5.38
CA ALA A 71 6.99 13.11 -5.89
C ALA A 71 8.37 12.66 -5.38
N GLY A 72 9.40 12.79 -6.22
CA GLY A 72 10.73 12.18 -6.01
C GLY A 72 11.47 12.56 -4.72
N ASP A 73 10.94 13.49 -3.94
CA ASP A 73 11.52 13.93 -2.66
C ASP A 73 10.97 13.15 -1.45
N LEU A 74 9.89 12.35 -1.62
CA LEU A 74 9.29 11.55 -0.56
C LEU A 74 9.23 10.07 -0.98
N GLU A 75 9.88 9.22 -0.20
CA GLU A 75 9.87 7.77 -0.39
C GLU A 75 8.78 7.12 0.48
N PHE A 76 7.93 6.31 -0.14
CA PHE A 76 7.00 5.47 0.60
C PHE A 76 7.76 4.31 1.26
N VAL A 77 7.79 4.28 2.60
CA VAL A 77 8.50 3.23 3.36
C VAL A 77 7.61 2.03 3.61
N SER A 78 6.43 2.22 4.20
CA SER A 78 5.48 1.15 4.50
C SER A 78 4.09 1.69 4.84
N SER A 79 3.08 0.81 4.81
CA SER A 79 1.72 1.06 5.28
C SER A 79 1.20 -0.19 5.97
N VAL A 80 0.69 -0.05 7.19
CA VAL A 80 0.11 -1.15 7.96
C VAL A 80 -1.34 -0.85 8.34
N PRO A 81 -2.24 -1.84 8.32
CA PRO A 81 -3.64 -1.63 8.67
C PRO A 81 -3.81 -1.32 10.17
N PHE A 82 -4.15 -0.08 10.51
CA PHE A 82 -4.32 0.38 11.90
C PHE A 82 -5.72 0.08 12.49
N GLY A 83 -6.75 -0.03 11.65
CA GLY A 83 -8.14 -0.09 12.14
C GLY A 83 -8.43 -1.27 13.06
N GLY A 84 -7.91 -2.46 12.75
CA GLY A 84 -8.14 -3.67 13.54
C GLY A 84 -7.53 -3.58 14.95
N THR A 85 -6.27 -3.16 15.04
CA THR A 85 -5.57 -3.02 16.33
C THR A 85 -6.20 -1.92 17.17
N TYR A 86 -6.65 -0.82 16.55
CA TYR A 86 -7.34 0.27 17.23
C TYR A 86 -8.66 -0.18 17.89
N VAL A 87 -9.50 -0.91 17.15
CA VAL A 87 -10.77 -1.43 17.67
C VAL A 87 -10.53 -2.44 18.78
N LEU A 88 -9.56 -3.33 18.62
CA LEU A 88 -9.21 -4.32 19.63
C LEU A 88 -8.68 -3.65 20.91
N ASP A 89 -7.84 -2.62 20.83
CA ASP A 89 -7.34 -1.89 22.02
C ASP A 89 -8.50 -1.21 22.77
N HIS A 90 -9.43 -0.60 22.04
CA HIS A 90 -10.63 -0.02 22.65
C HIS A 90 -11.51 -1.07 23.32
N LEU A 91 -11.71 -2.22 22.68
CA LEU A 91 -12.48 -3.32 23.27
C LEU A 91 -11.78 -3.87 24.51
N TRP A 92 -10.47 -4.05 24.46
CA TRP A 92 -9.63 -4.52 25.56
C TRP A 92 -9.77 -3.65 26.80
N ARG A 93 -9.68 -2.32 26.63
CA ARG A 93 -9.90 -1.34 27.70
C ARG A 93 -11.35 -1.28 28.16
N ARG A 94 -12.32 -1.37 27.25
CA ARG A 94 -13.75 -1.37 27.58
C ARG A 94 -14.14 -2.58 28.43
N LEU A 95 -13.56 -3.73 28.13
CA LEU A 95 -13.69 -4.96 28.92
C LEU A 95 -12.80 -4.97 30.18
N GLN A 96 -12.02 -3.91 30.40
CA GLN A 96 -11.10 -3.74 31.53
C GLN A 96 -10.04 -4.83 31.64
N ILE A 97 -9.68 -5.46 30.53
CA ILE A 97 -8.68 -6.54 30.52
C ILE A 97 -7.30 -5.97 30.90
N ASP A 98 -7.01 -4.74 30.49
CA ASP A 98 -5.83 -3.97 30.91
C ASP A 98 -5.70 -3.90 32.45
N LYS A 99 -6.81 -3.57 33.13
CA LYS A 99 -6.86 -3.49 34.60
C LYS A 99 -6.73 -4.86 35.25
N ILE A 100 -7.45 -5.85 34.74
CA ILE A 100 -7.43 -7.23 35.27
C ILE A 100 -6.02 -7.79 35.18
N VAL A 101 -5.37 -7.66 34.01
CA VAL A 101 -3.98 -8.08 33.81
C VAL A 101 -3.06 -7.38 34.81
N GLY A 102 -3.19 -6.06 34.97
CA GLY A 102 -2.37 -5.29 35.92
C GLY A 102 -2.52 -5.75 37.38
N GLN A 103 -3.73 -6.12 37.79
CA GLN A 103 -4.01 -6.57 39.16
C GLN A 103 -3.58 -8.01 39.42
N VAL A 104 -3.85 -8.94 38.48
CA VAL A 104 -3.64 -10.38 38.68
C VAL A 104 -2.25 -10.83 38.24
N GLY A 105 -1.64 -10.13 37.29
CA GLY A 105 -0.37 -10.53 36.67
C GLY A 105 0.87 -10.29 37.52
N GLN A 106 0.77 -9.57 38.64
CA GLN A 106 1.87 -9.40 39.57
C GLN A 106 2.13 -10.70 40.35
N PRO A 107 3.34 -11.28 40.25
CA PRO A 107 3.65 -12.49 41.00
C PRO A 107 3.72 -12.19 42.51
N LYS A 108 3.07 -13.04 43.32
CA LYS A 108 3.09 -12.95 44.79
C LYS A 108 4.46 -13.27 45.40
N ARG A 109 5.34 -13.92 44.64
CA ARG A 109 6.71 -14.29 45.01
C ARG A 109 7.62 -14.16 43.79
N GLY A 110 8.86 -13.72 43.99
CA GLY A 110 9.86 -13.56 42.92
C GLY A 110 9.95 -12.13 42.36
N ARG A 111 10.63 -11.99 41.22
CA ARG A 111 10.89 -10.69 40.58
C ARG A 111 9.58 -10.04 40.11
N ARG A 112 9.36 -8.78 40.51
CA ARG A 112 8.23 -7.97 40.04
C ARG A 112 8.30 -7.77 38.53
N ARG A 113 7.13 -7.77 37.90
CA ARG A 113 7.00 -7.50 36.46
C ARG A 113 6.59 -6.05 36.24
N ASP A 114 7.07 -5.48 35.15
CA ASP A 114 6.49 -4.25 34.59
C ASP A 114 5.15 -4.63 33.96
N MET A 115 4.07 -4.41 34.70
CA MET A 115 2.74 -4.81 34.27
C MET A 115 2.20 -4.01 33.09
N PRO A 116 2.40 -2.68 33.01
CA PRO A 116 2.09 -1.93 31.80
C PRO A 116 2.73 -2.54 30.54
N VAL A 117 4.03 -2.86 30.57
CA VAL A 117 4.70 -3.49 29.43
C VAL A 117 4.17 -4.90 29.17
N THR A 118 4.00 -5.69 30.23
CA THR A 118 3.47 -7.07 30.13
C THR A 118 2.07 -7.09 29.51
N GLU A 119 1.22 -6.14 29.89
CA GLU A 119 -0.13 -5.98 29.37
C GLU A 119 -0.12 -5.68 27.86
N ARG A 120 0.75 -4.77 27.41
CA ARG A 120 0.92 -4.48 25.97
C ARG A 120 1.41 -5.69 25.18
N VAL A 121 2.30 -6.51 25.75
CA VAL A 121 2.77 -7.77 25.12
C VAL A 121 1.66 -8.82 25.05
N LEU A 122 0.81 -8.92 26.08
CA LEU A 122 -0.36 -9.81 26.05
C LEU A 122 -1.37 -9.33 25.00
N PHE A 123 -1.61 -8.02 24.94
CA PHE A 123 -2.47 -7.42 23.94
C PHE A 123 -1.95 -7.67 22.52
N SER A 124 -0.65 -7.48 22.26
CA SER A 124 -0.07 -7.71 20.92
C SER A 124 -0.20 -9.16 20.48
N MET A 125 -0.03 -10.14 21.37
CA MET A 125 -0.28 -11.55 21.05
C MET A 125 -1.75 -11.83 20.70
N VAL A 126 -2.70 -11.17 21.38
CA VAL A 126 -4.13 -11.29 21.08
C VAL A 126 -4.48 -10.62 19.75
N ALA A 127 -3.95 -9.42 19.50
CA ALA A 127 -4.14 -8.70 18.26
C ALA A 127 -3.54 -9.46 17.06
N ASN A 128 -2.33 -10.00 17.21
CA ASN A 128 -1.72 -10.89 16.22
C ASN A 128 -2.62 -12.09 15.94
N ARG A 129 -3.11 -12.77 16.97
CA ARG A 129 -3.98 -13.95 16.79
C ARG A 129 -5.31 -13.63 16.10
N ALA A 130 -5.84 -12.43 16.29
CA ALA A 130 -7.11 -11.98 15.73
C ALA A 130 -6.98 -11.45 14.29
N LEU A 131 -5.89 -10.76 13.96
CA LEU A 131 -5.73 -10.02 12.71
C LEU A 131 -4.82 -10.72 11.69
N ALA A 132 -3.72 -11.33 12.15
CA ALA A 132 -2.75 -12.01 11.29
C ALA A 132 -2.06 -13.14 12.08
N PRO A 133 -2.73 -14.29 12.25
CA PRO A 133 -2.26 -15.35 13.13
C PRO A 133 -0.86 -15.84 12.74
N SER A 134 0.09 -15.77 13.67
CA SER A 134 1.47 -16.19 13.44
C SER A 134 2.06 -16.89 14.67
N SER A 135 3.33 -17.32 14.58
CA SER A 135 4.01 -17.94 15.74
C SER A 135 4.25 -16.91 16.86
N LYS A 136 4.42 -17.36 18.11
CA LYS A 136 4.73 -16.46 19.23
C LYS A 136 6.01 -15.66 19.02
N LEU A 137 6.99 -16.23 18.31
CA LEU A 137 8.21 -15.54 17.95
C LEU A 137 7.95 -14.44 16.91
N ALA A 138 7.16 -14.74 15.87
CA ALA A 138 6.79 -13.77 14.84
C ALA A 138 5.89 -12.63 15.37
N ALA A 139 5.16 -12.87 16.46
CA ALA A 139 4.41 -11.80 17.14
C ALA A 139 5.32 -10.71 17.76
N ALA A 140 6.63 -10.95 17.91
CA ALA A 140 7.56 -9.92 18.38
C ALA A 140 7.67 -8.74 17.41
N ASP A 141 7.53 -8.98 16.11
CA ASP A 141 7.58 -7.96 15.05
C ASP A 141 6.42 -6.95 15.14
N TRP A 142 5.40 -7.23 15.98
CA TRP A 142 4.27 -6.34 16.22
C TRP A 142 4.52 -5.31 17.33
N VAL A 143 5.61 -5.48 18.09
CA VAL A 143 5.93 -4.67 19.28
C VAL A 143 7.20 -3.83 19.07
N THR A 144 7.99 -4.13 18.04
CA THR A 144 9.16 -3.36 17.58
C THR A 144 8.75 -2.08 16.86
#